data_AF-A0AAN0K9A9-F1
#
_entry.id   AF-A0AAN0K9A9-F1
#
_cell.length_a   1.000
_cell.length_b   1.000
_cell.length_c   1.000
_cell.angle_alpha   90.00
_cell.angle_beta   90.00
_cell.angle_gamma   90.00
#
_symmetry.space_group_name_H-M   'P 1'
#
loop_
_entity.id
_entity.type
_entity.pdbx_description
1 polymer ?
#
loop_
_entity_poly.entity_id
_entity_poly.type
_entity_poly.pdbx_seq_one_letter_code
_entity_poly.pdbx_strand_id
1 'polypeptide(L)'
;MYSIRLDALAQQLDAQLHGDGDIVITGVASMHSAKTGQITFLSDSRYREQLAETQASVVVLTEADLPYCQVAALVVKNPYLTYAHMAQLLDTTPQPATDIAPSAVIAPDATLGRQVSVGANAVIESGAQLGDGVVIGPGCFIGKDARIGAGTRLWANVTIYHRVELGEQCLIQSGTVIGSDGFGYANDRGNWVKIPQLGTVRIGDRVEIGASTTIDRGALDDTVIGNGVIIDNQCQIAHNVVIGDNTAVAGGVIMAGSLKIGRYCMIGGASVINGHMEICDKVTVTGMGMVMRPITEPGVYSSGIPLQPNKVWRKTAALVMNIDEISKRLKAVERKVDNV
;
A
#
# COMPACT_ATOMS: atom_id res chain seq x y z
N MET A 1 -15.36 -13.55 22.77
CA MET A 1 -15.28 -13.75 21.30
C MET A 1 -16.43 -12.94 20.72
N TYR A 2 -16.14 -11.99 19.84
CA TYR A 2 -17.19 -11.14 19.25
C TYR A 2 -18.07 -12.00 18.34
N SER A 3 -19.39 -11.88 18.47
CA SER A 3 -20.35 -12.52 17.58
C SER A 3 -21.52 -11.57 17.31
N ILE A 4 -22.13 -11.72 16.14
CA ILE A 4 -23.22 -10.86 15.69
C ILE A 4 -24.31 -11.72 15.02
N ARG A 5 -25.58 -11.36 15.22
CA ARG A 5 -26.67 -11.98 14.47
C ARG A 5 -26.64 -11.53 13.02
N LEU A 6 -27.06 -12.41 12.13
CA LEU A 6 -27.01 -12.15 10.69
C LEU A 6 -27.89 -10.98 10.26
N ASP A 7 -29.07 -10.79 10.86
CA ASP A 7 -29.94 -9.64 10.57
C ASP A 7 -29.29 -8.29 10.89
N ALA A 8 -28.63 -8.19 12.05
CA ALA A 8 -27.89 -7.01 12.46
C ALA A 8 -26.68 -6.76 11.55
N LEU A 9 -25.97 -7.82 11.15
CA LEU A 9 -24.87 -7.72 10.20
C LEU A 9 -25.35 -7.26 8.82
N ALA A 10 -26.46 -7.81 8.33
CA ALA A 10 -27.06 -7.41 7.06
C ALA A 10 -27.41 -5.91 7.05
N GLN A 11 -27.98 -5.40 8.15
CA GLN A 11 -28.30 -3.99 8.29
C GLN A 11 -27.05 -3.08 8.25
N GLN A 12 -25.96 -3.48 8.92
CA GLN A 12 -24.71 -2.72 8.91
C GLN A 12 -24.02 -2.74 7.53
N LEU A 13 -24.23 -3.79 6.75
CA LEU A 13 -23.66 -3.97 5.42
C LEU A 13 -24.56 -3.46 4.28
N ASP A 14 -25.74 -2.92 4.58
CA ASP A 14 -26.78 -2.56 3.60
C ASP A 14 -27.06 -3.71 2.61
N ALA A 15 -27.19 -4.92 3.14
CA ALA A 15 -27.36 -6.15 2.37
C ALA A 15 -28.76 -6.73 2.52
N GLN A 16 -29.28 -7.29 1.43
CA GLN A 16 -30.57 -7.99 1.46
C GLN A 16 -30.38 -9.41 1.99
N LEU A 17 -31.03 -9.71 3.11
CA LEU A 17 -30.96 -11.02 3.75
C LEU A 17 -31.92 -12.03 3.10
N HIS A 18 -31.38 -13.20 2.75
CA HIS A 18 -32.13 -14.38 2.34
C HIS A 18 -31.79 -15.56 3.25
N GLY A 19 -32.76 -16.07 4.01
CA GLY A 19 -32.57 -17.18 4.96
C GLY A 19 -32.90 -16.78 6.39
N ASP A 20 -32.37 -17.54 7.36
CA ASP A 20 -32.60 -17.31 8.78
C ASP A 20 -31.72 -16.18 9.34
N GLY A 21 -32.35 -15.11 9.82
CA GLY A 21 -31.67 -13.94 10.41
C GLY A 21 -31.13 -14.15 11.81
N ASP A 22 -31.54 -15.22 12.50
CA ASP A 22 -31.08 -15.55 13.86
C ASP A 22 -29.70 -16.23 13.88
N ILE A 23 -29.16 -16.59 12.70
CA ILE A 23 -27.83 -17.20 12.57
C ILE A 23 -26.78 -16.31 13.23
N VAL A 24 -25.94 -16.91 14.07
CA VAL A 24 -24.85 -16.23 14.77
C VAL A 24 -23.57 -16.35 13.95
N ILE A 25 -22.97 -15.21 13.62
CA ILE A 25 -21.70 -15.11 12.92
C ILE A 25 -20.58 -14.78 13.91
N THR A 26 -19.52 -15.58 13.89
CA THR A 26 -18.37 -15.51 14.80
C THR A 26 -17.07 -15.15 14.10
N GLY A 27 -17.06 -15.11 12.76
CA GLY A 27 -15.89 -14.70 11.99
C GLY A 27 -16.06 -14.86 10.48
N VAL A 28 -15.03 -14.43 9.76
CA VAL A 28 -14.95 -14.53 8.30
C VAL A 28 -14.00 -15.67 7.92
N ALA A 29 -14.32 -16.40 6.85
CA ALA A 29 -13.45 -17.43 6.29
C ALA A 29 -13.57 -17.50 4.76
N SER A 30 -12.58 -18.11 4.11
CA SER A 30 -12.67 -18.41 2.67
C SER A 30 -13.70 -19.51 2.41
N MET A 31 -14.27 -19.52 1.21
CA MET A 31 -15.34 -20.46 0.85
C MET A 31 -14.94 -21.94 1.02
N HIS A 32 -13.66 -22.25 0.81
CA HIS A 32 -13.09 -23.59 0.95
C HIS A 32 -12.95 -24.06 2.41
N SER A 33 -12.71 -23.15 3.36
CA SER A 33 -12.38 -23.50 4.74
C SER A 33 -13.43 -23.05 5.75
N ALA A 34 -14.42 -22.27 5.30
CA ALA A 34 -15.49 -21.76 6.13
C ALA A 34 -16.30 -22.90 6.75
N LYS A 35 -16.66 -22.73 8.02
CA LYS A 35 -17.47 -23.66 8.81
C LYS A 35 -18.73 -22.98 9.31
N THR A 36 -19.58 -23.74 10.00
CA THR A 36 -20.74 -23.22 10.71
C THR A 36 -20.34 -22.08 11.66
N GLY A 37 -21.10 -21.00 11.63
CA GLY A 37 -20.83 -19.74 12.33
C GLY A 37 -19.94 -18.76 11.56
N GLN A 38 -19.40 -19.14 10.40
CA GLN A 38 -18.57 -18.24 9.59
C GLN A 38 -19.30 -17.75 8.34
N ILE A 39 -18.99 -16.51 7.96
CA ILE A 39 -19.44 -15.89 6.72
C ILE A 39 -18.30 -15.91 5.67
N THR A 40 -18.65 -16.16 4.41
CA THR A 40 -17.75 -16.07 3.25
C THR A 40 -18.38 -15.17 2.18
N PHE A 41 -17.70 -14.95 1.06
CA PHE A 41 -18.24 -14.22 -0.09
C PHE A 41 -17.90 -14.90 -1.42
N LEU A 42 -18.68 -14.60 -2.45
CA LEU A 42 -18.43 -14.95 -3.85
C LEU A 42 -18.41 -13.64 -4.65
N SER A 43 -17.23 -13.22 -5.11
CA SER A 43 -17.07 -12.03 -5.95
C SER A 43 -16.92 -12.33 -7.44
N ASP A 44 -16.61 -13.58 -7.80
CA ASP A 44 -16.37 -14.00 -9.18
C ASP A 44 -17.21 -15.24 -9.49
N SER A 45 -18.20 -15.06 -10.35
CA SER A 45 -19.17 -16.09 -10.74
C SER A 45 -18.55 -17.35 -11.34
N ARG A 46 -17.27 -17.35 -11.74
CA ARG A 46 -16.55 -18.57 -12.17
C ARG A 46 -16.42 -19.62 -11.07
N TYR A 47 -16.56 -19.22 -9.80
CA TYR A 47 -16.48 -20.12 -8.65
C TYR A 47 -17.85 -20.54 -8.11
N ARG A 48 -18.96 -20.29 -8.84
CA ARG A 48 -20.33 -20.66 -8.42
C ARG A 48 -20.48 -22.11 -7.98
N GLU A 49 -19.80 -23.03 -8.65
CA GLU A 49 -19.89 -24.47 -8.32
C GLU A 49 -19.44 -24.77 -6.88
N GLN A 50 -18.55 -23.94 -6.31
CA GLN A 50 -18.08 -24.07 -4.93
C GLN A 50 -19.16 -23.73 -3.89
N LEU A 51 -20.24 -23.02 -4.27
CA LEU A 51 -21.36 -22.75 -3.38
C LEU A 51 -22.07 -24.02 -2.92
N ALA A 52 -22.06 -25.08 -3.73
CA ALA A 52 -22.69 -26.35 -3.39
C ALA A 52 -21.91 -27.13 -2.32
N GLU A 53 -20.60 -26.88 -2.18
CA GLU A 53 -19.72 -27.61 -1.27
C GLU A 53 -19.41 -26.82 0.01
N THR A 54 -19.76 -25.53 0.07
CA THR A 54 -19.40 -24.67 1.19
C THR A 54 -20.03 -25.12 2.50
N GLN A 55 -19.25 -25.07 3.58
CA GLN A 55 -19.72 -25.31 4.94
C GLN A 55 -19.91 -24.00 5.73
N ALA A 56 -19.83 -22.85 5.04
CA ALA A 56 -20.15 -21.55 5.62
C ALA A 56 -21.61 -21.48 6.08
N SER A 57 -21.88 -20.73 7.13
CA SER A 57 -23.28 -20.45 7.51
C SER A 57 -23.94 -19.42 6.58
N VAL A 58 -23.15 -18.52 6.01
CA VAL A 58 -23.64 -17.41 5.18
C VAL A 58 -22.68 -17.11 4.03
N VAL A 59 -23.22 -16.78 2.86
CA VAL A 59 -22.46 -16.28 1.71
C VAL A 59 -22.91 -14.88 1.30
N VAL A 60 -21.97 -13.94 1.17
CA VAL A 60 -22.20 -12.65 0.50
C VAL A 60 -22.03 -12.83 -1.01
N LEU A 61 -23.03 -12.46 -1.82
CA LEU A 61 -23.03 -12.71 -3.26
C LEU A 61 -23.90 -11.70 -4.03
N THR A 62 -23.92 -11.80 -5.36
CA THR A 62 -24.83 -11.00 -6.20
C THR A 62 -26.17 -11.69 -6.40
N GLU A 63 -27.22 -10.94 -6.73
CA GLU A 63 -28.55 -11.50 -7.02
C GLU A 63 -28.52 -12.63 -8.06
N ALA A 64 -27.63 -12.53 -9.06
CA ALA A 64 -27.49 -13.53 -10.12
C ALA A 64 -26.93 -14.87 -9.62
N ASP A 65 -26.24 -14.88 -8.47
CA ASP A 65 -25.65 -16.08 -7.89
C ASP A 65 -26.57 -16.71 -6.82
N LEU A 66 -27.61 -16.00 -6.36
CA LEU A 66 -28.53 -16.44 -5.31
C LEU A 66 -29.17 -17.81 -5.60
N PRO A 67 -29.63 -18.15 -6.82
CA PRO A 67 -30.24 -19.45 -7.10
C PRO A 67 -29.31 -20.65 -6.90
N TYR A 68 -27.99 -20.43 -6.82
CA TYR A 68 -26.98 -21.47 -6.64
C TYR A 68 -26.53 -21.62 -5.18
N CYS A 69 -26.98 -20.73 -4.28
CA CYS A 69 -26.62 -20.75 -2.87
C CYS A 69 -27.56 -21.68 -2.08
N GLN A 70 -26.98 -22.61 -1.32
CA GLN A 70 -27.74 -23.58 -0.51
C GLN A 70 -27.86 -23.18 0.97
N VAL A 71 -27.12 -22.16 1.40
CA VAL A 71 -27.13 -21.61 2.75
C VAL A 71 -27.72 -20.20 2.76
N ALA A 72 -27.82 -19.56 3.92
CA ALA A 72 -28.28 -18.17 3.99
C ALA A 72 -27.36 -17.24 3.18
N ALA A 73 -27.93 -16.20 2.57
CA ALA A 73 -27.23 -15.29 1.69
C ALA A 73 -27.46 -13.83 2.06
N LEU A 74 -26.42 -13.03 1.86
CA LEU A 74 -26.48 -11.56 1.86
C LEU A 74 -26.27 -11.08 0.43
N VAL A 75 -27.32 -10.57 -0.20
CA VAL A 75 -27.27 -10.09 -1.58
C VAL A 75 -26.85 -8.64 -1.61
N VAL A 76 -25.81 -8.36 -2.40
CA VAL A 76 -25.21 -7.03 -2.57
C VAL A 76 -24.78 -6.79 -4.02
N LYS A 77 -24.50 -5.53 -4.37
CA LYS A 77 -23.98 -5.16 -5.70
C LYS A 77 -22.50 -5.48 -5.87
N ASN A 78 -21.70 -5.39 -4.81
CA ASN A 78 -20.26 -5.61 -4.85
C ASN A 78 -19.81 -6.49 -3.68
N PRO A 79 -19.80 -7.83 -3.85
CA PRO A 79 -19.45 -8.75 -2.78
C PRO A 79 -18.04 -8.54 -2.21
N TYR A 80 -17.08 -8.09 -3.02
CA TYR A 80 -15.70 -7.87 -2.55
C TYR A 80 -15.59 -6.63 -1.66
N LEU A 81 -16.31 -5.55 -1.99
CA LEU A 81 -16.40 -4.37 -1.13
C LEU A 81 -17.12 -4.70 0.19
N THR A 82 -18.23 -5.44 0.12
CA THR A 82 -18.94 -5.91 1.32
C THR A 82 -18.08 -6.82 2.17
N TYR A 83 -17.25 -7.67 1.56
CA TYR A 83 -16.24 -8.44 2.27
C TYR A 83 -15.27 -7.56 3.06
N ALA A 84 -14.76 -6.48 2.46
CA ALA A 84 -13.87 -5.55 3.16
C ALA A 84 -14.55 -4.94 4.41
N HIS A 85 -15.81 -4.55 4.31
CA HIS A 85 -16.57 -4.02 5.45
C HIS A 85 -16.87 -5.08 6.52
N MET A 86 -17.29 -6.29 6.13
CA MET A 86 -17.57 -7.35 7.12
C MET A 86 -16.29 -7.83 7.82
N ALA A 87 -15.14 -7.82 7.12
CA ALA A 87 -13.85 -8.13 7.70
C ALA A 87 -13.43 -7.09 8.76
N GLN A 88 -13.76 -5.80 8.57
CA GLN A 88 -13.55 -4.76 9.59
C GLN A 88 -14.45 -4.95 10.82
N LEU A 89 -15.71 -5.31 10.63
CA LEU A 89 -16.66 -5.55 11.73
C LEU A 89 -16.30 -6.78 12.57
N LEU A 90 -15.69 -7.78 11.93
CA LEU A 90 -15.29 -9.05 12.55
C LEU A 90 -13.77 -9.14 12.74
N ASP A 91 -13.07 -7.99 12.75
CA ASP A 91 -11.61 -7.97 12.85
C ASP A 91 -11.13 -8.55 14.18
N THR A 92 -10.20 -9.48 14.10
CA THR A 92 -9.57 -10.13 15.26
C THR A 92 -8.14 -9.65 15.48
N THR A 93 -7.68 -8.73 14.64
CA THR A 93 -6.35 -8.13 14.74
C THR A 93 -6.20 -7.44 16.09
N PRO A 94 -5.18 -7.81 16.89
CA PRO A 94 -4.94 -7.14 18.16
C PRO A 94 -4.49 -5.70 17.91
N GLN A 95 -4.67 -4.83 18.91
CA GLN A 95 -4.08 -3.51 18.86
C GLN A 95 -2.56 -3.57 19.07
N PRO A 96 -1.76 -2.66 18.47
CA PRO A 96 -0.31 -2.64 18.67
C PRO A 96 0.11 -2.40 20.12
N ALA A 97 -0.72 -1.68 20.89
CA ALA A 97 -0.53 -1.44 22.32
C ALA A 97 -1.89 -1.15 22.98
N THR A 98 -1.94 -1.32 24.29
CA THR A 98 -3.02 -0.87 25.17
C THR A 98 -2.40 -0.12 26.33
N ASP A 99 -2.97 1.05 26.67
CA ASP A 99 -2.44 1.97 27.69
C ASP A 99 -1.01 2.43 27.39
N ILE A 100 -0.37 3.11 28.35
CA ILE A 100 1.04 3.50 28.28
C ILE A 100 1.85 2.48 29.08
N ALA A 101 2.74 1.77 28.40
CA ALA A 101 3.61 0.78 29.02
C ALA A 101 4.60 1.44 29.99
N PRO A 102 4.86 0.87 31.18
CA PRO A 102 5.79 1.44 32.16
C PRO A 102 7.22 1.60 31.66
N SER A 103 7.63 0.84 30.63
CA SER A 103 8.95 0.92 30.03
C SER A 103 9.04 1.87 28.82
N ALA A 104 7.95 2.53 28.45
CA ALA A 104 7.98 3.58 27.43
C ALA A 104 8.73 4.81 27.98
N VAL A 105 9.57 5.41 27.15
CA VAL A 105 10.33 6.62 27.48
C VAL A 105 9.69 7.79 26.74
N ILE A 106 9.00 8.66 27.48
CA ILE A 106 8.27 9.79 26.91
C ILE A 106 8.87 11.08 27.45
N ALA A 107 9.25 11.99 26.55
CA ALA A 107 9.76 13.30 26.93
C ALA A 107 8.70 14.09 27.73
N PRO A 108 9.08 14.85 28.79
CA PRO A 108 8.12 15.55 29.65
C PRO A 108 7.26 16.62 28.95
N ASP A 109 7.75 17.14 27.82
CA ASP A 109 7.09 18.18 27.02
C ASP A 109 6.36 17.61 25.79
N ALA A 110 6.32 16.28 25.62
CA ALA A 110 5.47 15.65 24.61
C ALA A 110 3.99 15.84 24.94
N THR A 111 3.17 16.11 23.93
CA THR A 111 1.72 16.28 24.10
C THR A 111 0.98 15.03 23.64
N LEU A 112 0.15 14.47 24.52
CA LEU A 112 -0.66 13.29 24.25
C LEU A 112 -2.15 13.66 24.29
N GLY A 113 -2.88 13.27 23.24
CA GLY A 113 -4.33 13.33 23.20
C GLY A 113 -5.01 12.33 24.14
N ARG A 114 -6.33 12.24 24.01
CA ARG A 114 -7.16 11.30 24.77
C ARG A 114 -6.99 9.88 24.24
N GLN A 115 -6.99 8.90 25.14
CA GLN A 115 -6.95 7.46 24.80
C GLN A 115 -5.74 7.06 23.93
N VAL A 116 -4.60 7.75 24.09
CA VAL A 116 -3.35 7.35 23.45
C VAL A 116 -2.78 6.12 24.15
N SER A 117 -2.31 5.15 23.37
CA SER A 117 -1.61 3.97 23.86
C SER A 117 -0.17 3.94 23.33
N VAL A 118 0.78 3.61 24.20
CA VAL A 118 2.21 3.58 23.89
C VAL A 118 2.81 2.26 24.38
N GLY A 119 3.30 1.46 23.45
CA GLY A 119 3.84 0.12 23.69
C GLY A 119 5.18 0.11 24.42
N ALA A 120 5.55 -1.07 24.90
CA ALA A 120 6.78 -1.27 25.66
C ALA A 120 8.03 -0.80 24.89
N ASN A 121 8.90 -0.09 25.60
CA ASN A 121 10.19 0.41 25.10
C ASN A 121 10.08 1.36 23.89
N ALA A 122 8.89 1.90 23.61
CA ALA A 122 8.77 2.99 22.66
C ALA A 122 9.43 4.26 23.22
N VAL A 123 9.99 5.08 22.34
CA VAL A 123 10.66 6.35 22.69
C VAL A 123 9.94 7.49 21.98
N ILE A 124 9.42 8.44 22.75
CA ILE A 124 8.76 9.65 22.27
C ILE A 124 9.62 10.86 22.67
N GLU A 125 10.19 11.53 21.68
CA GLU A 125 11.07 12.67 21.86
C GLU A 125 10.33 13.99 22.17
N SER A 126 11.11 14.98 22.61
CA SER A 126 10.63 16.31 23.00
C SER A 126 9.88 17.03 21.88
N GLY A 127 8.82 17.75 22.25
CA GLY A 127 7.93 18.48 21.33
C GLY A 127 7.00 17.61 20.47
N ALA A 128 7.11 16.28 20.53
CA ALA A 128 6.25 15.38 19.77
C ALA A 128 4.77 15.51 20.21
N GLN A 129 3.86 15.37 19.25
CA GLN A 129 2.42 15.55 19.45
C GLN A 129 1.65 14.35 18.89
N LEU A 130 0.95 13.64 19.77
CA LEU A 130 0.12 12.49 19.42
C LEU A 130 -1.35 12.86 19.60
N GLY A 131 -2.15 12.75 18.54
CA GLY A 131 -3.59 13.04 18.55
C GLY A 131 -4.42 12.01 19.34
N ASP A 132 -5.72 12.27 19.43
CA ASP A 132 -6.67 11.39 20.13
C ASP A 132 -6.68 9.98 19.51
N GLY A 133 -6.65 8.95 20.35
CA GLY A 133 -6.74 7.54 19.92
C GLY A 133 -5.52 7.03 19.15
N VAL A 134 -4.39 7.76 19.13
CA VAL A 134 -3.15 7.28 18.53
C VAL A 134 -2.64 6.04 19.28
N VAL A 135 -2.17 5.05 18.53
CA VAL A 135 -1.54 3.85 19.09
C VAL A 135 -0.13 3.69 18.55
N ILE A 136 0.85 3.75 19.45
CA ILE A 136 2.26 3.55 19.13
C ILE A 136 2.68 2.15 19.60
N GLY A 137 3.07 1.28 18.67
CA GLY A 137 3.53 -0.07 18.97
C GLY A 137 4.85 -0.11 19.77
N PRO A 138 5.22 -1.30 20.30
CA PRO A 138 6.45 -1.46 21.08
C PRO A 138 7.70 -1.22 20.24
N GLY A 139 8.74 -0.66 20.86
CA GLY A 139 10.04 -0.39 20.22
C GLY A 139 10.02 0.70 19.13
N CYS A 140 8.92 1.43 18.97
CA CYS A 140 8.87 2.57 18.06
C CYS A 140 9.73 3.75 18.54
N PHE A 141 10.22 4.53 17.60
CA PHE A 141 10.90 5.81 17.86
C PHE A 141 10.14 6.94 17.18
N ILE A 142 9.72 7.94 17.94
CA ILE A 142 9.06 9.15 17.46
C ILE A 142 9.97 10.34 17.75
N GLY A 143 10.50 10.95 16.69
CA GLY A 143 11.49 12.02 16.77
C GLY A 143 10.91 13.37 17.23
N LYS A 144 11.83 14.31 17.51
CA LYS A 144 11.51 15.64 18.04
C LYS A 144 10.52 16.39 17.15
N ASP A 145 9.55 17.06 17.76
CA ASP A 145 8.53 17.86 17.06
C ASP A 145 7.71 17.10 16.00
N ALA A 146 7.73 15.76 15.98
CA ALA A 146 6.91 14.97 15.09
C ALA A 146 5.43 15.07 15.51
N ARG A 147 4.53 15.05 14.52
CA ARG A 147 3.08 15.19 14.72
C ARG A 147 2.38 13.98 14.13
N ILE A 148 1.56 13.32 14.93
CA ILE A 148 0.78 12.15 14.52
C ILE A 148 -0.70 12.42 14.78
N GLY A 149 -1.49 12.47 13.72
CA GLY A 149 -2.92 12.77 13.75
C GLY A 149 -3.76 11.69 14.43
N ALA A 150 -5.00 12.05 14.76
CA ALA A 150 -5.92 11.21 15.53
C ALA A 150 -6.19 9.85 14.87
N GLY A 151 -6.33 8.81 15.70
CA GLY A 151 -6.64 7.44 15.27
C GLY A 151 -5.54 6.74 14.45
N THR A 152 -4.38 7.38 14.26
CA THR A 152 -3.24 6.78 13.55
C THR A 152 -2.58 5.71 14.40
N ARG A 153 -2.21 4.60 13.75
CA ARG A 153 -1.62 3.42 14.39
C ARG A 153 -0.27 3.09 13.77
N LEU A 154 0.74 2.94 14.62
CA LEU A 154 2.04 2.40 14.23
C LEU A 154 2.21 1.02 14.84
N TRP A 155 2.54 0.03 14.02
CA TRP A 155 2.99 -1.28 14.50
C TRP A 155 4.38 -1.20 15.12
N ALA A 156 4.85 -2.31 15.68
CA ALA A 156 6.12 -2.37 16.40
C ALA A 156 7.31 -1.92 15.54
N ASN A 157 8.32 -1.32 16.18
CA ASN A 157 9.61 -1.00 15.54
C ASN A 157 9.49 -0.09 14.31
N VAL A 158 8.58 0.88 14.32
CA VAL A 158 8.52 1.97 13.33
C VAL A 158 9.41 3.13 13.80
N THR A 159 10.16 3.73 12.87
CA THR A 159 11.00 4.89 13.14
C THR A 159 10.48 6.12 12.40
N ILE A 160 10.04 7.12 13.16
CA ILE A 160 9.62 8.43 12.66
C ILE A 160 10.69 9.46 13.06
N TYR A 161 11.32 10.11 12.10
CA TYR A 161 12.31 11.15 12.36
C TYR A 161 11.65 12.45 12.85
N HIS A 162 12.48 13.42 13.22
CA HIS A 162 12.04 14.72 13.71
C HIS A 162 11.18 15.50 12.69
N ARG A 163 10.23 16.31 13.18
CA ARG A 163 9.33 17.19 12.40
C ARG A 163 8.48 16.51 11.32
N VAL A 164 8.42 15.18 11.28
CA VAL A 164 7.55 14.46 10.36
C VAL A 164 6.09 14.67 10.79
N GLU A 165 5.20 14.91 9.82
CA GLU A 165 3.77 15.12 10.03
C GLU A 165 2.98 13.96 9.40
N LEU A 166 2.22 13.22 10.22
CA LEU A 166 1.26 12.21 9.80
C LEU A 166 -0.15 12.72 10.08
N GLY A 167 -1.04 12.60 9.09
CA GLY A 167 -2.46 12.87 9.22
C GLY A 167 -3.20 11.86 10.09
N GLU A 168 -4.52 11.86 9.95
CA GLU A 168 -5.43 11.04 10.75
C GLU A 168 -5.64 9.65 10.15
N GLN A 169 -5.97 8.68 10.99
CA GLN A 169 -6.38 7.32 10.60
C GLN A 169 -5.35 6.61 9.69
N CYS A 170 -4.06 6.90 9.85
CA CYS A 170 -3.00 6.23 9.11
C CYS A 170 -2.64 4.88 9.76
N LEU A 171 -2.06 3.98 8.97
CA LEU A 171 -1.55 2.68 9.43
C LEU A 171 -0.14 2.45 8.91
N ILE A 172 0.84 2.32 9.81
CA ILE A 172 2.24 2.10 9.44
C ILE A 172 2.72 0.76 9.99
N GLN A 173 3.24 -0.10 9.11
CA GLN A 173 3.70 -1.44 9.44
C GLN A 173 5.16 -1.46 9.91
N SER A 174 5.54 -2.56 10.57
CA SER A 174 6.81 -2.70 11.27
C SER A 174 8.06 -2.51 10.38
N GLY A 175 9.12 -1.96 10.97
CA GLY A 175 10.41 -1.76 10.30
C GLY A 175 10.47 -0.59 9.31
N THR A 176 9.36 0.13 9.14
CA THR A 176 9.29 1.31 8.27
C THR A 176 9.99 2.51 8.88
N VAL A 177 10.66 3.27 8.03
CA VAL A 177 11.42 4.47 8.40
C VAL A 177 10.91 5.68 7.61
N ILE A 178 10.52 6.74 8.32
CA ILE A 178 9.98 7.96 7.72
C ILE A 178 10.81 9.16 8.17
N GLY A 179 11.33 9.91 7.21
CA GLY A 179 12.10 11.13 7.40
C GLY A 179 13.60 10.93 7.55
N SER A 180 14.17 9.82 7.05
CA SER A 180 15.62 9.67 6.87
C SER A 180 16.18 10.70 5.89
N ASP A 181 17.48 10.98 5.98
CA ASP A 181 18.15 11.83 5.01
C ASP A 181 18.16 11.18 3.62
N GLY A 182 17.71 11.91 2.61
CA GLY A 182 17.88 11.52 1.21
C GLY A 182 19.33 11.59 0.70
N PHE A 183 19.51 11.23 -0.56
CA PHE A 183 20.82 11.15 -1.24
C PHE A 183 21.37 12.53 -1.67
N GLY A 184 21.55 13.44 -0.72
CA GLY A 184 22.08 14.79 -0.98
C GLY A 184 23.60 14.89 -0.79
N TYR A 185 24.35 14.90 -1.89
CA TYR A 185 25.81 15.07 -1.88
C TYR A 185 26.28 15.98 -3.01
N ALA A 186 27.24 16.86 -2.72
CA ALA A 186 28.03 17.57 -3.73
C ALA A 186 29.36 16.84 -3.97
N ASN A 187 29.94 16.94 -5.17
CA ASN A 187 31.26 16.38 -5.45
C ASN A 187 32.34 17.44 -5.31
N ASP A 188 33.30 17.23 -4.40
CA ASP A 188 34.53 18.01 -4.31
C ASP A 188 35.71 17.11 -4.71
N ARG A 189 36.10 17.19 -5.99
CA ARG A 189 37.28 16.52 -6.55
C ARG A 189 37.31 15.00 -6.29
N GLY A 190 36.17 14.34 -6.47
CA GLY A 190 36.00 12.90 -6.26
C GLY A 190 35.51 12.51 -4.87
N ASN A 191 35.48 13.44 -3.90
CA ASN A 191 34.91 13.21 -2.58
C ASN A 191 33.46 13.69 -2.50
N TRP A 192 32.58 12.88 -1.92
CA TRP A 192 31.18 13.26 -1.69
C TRP A 192 31.06 14.04 -0.38
N VAL A 193 30.61 15.28 -0.48
CA VAL A 193 30.37 16.17 0.66
C VAL A 193 28.87 16.19 0.96
N LYS A 194 28.50 15.79 2.18
CA LYS A 194 27.10 15.68 2.62
C LYS A 194 26.40 17.04 2.58
N ILE A 195 25.23 17.08 1.96
CA ILE A 195 24.30 18.21 2.01
C ILE A 195 23.25 17.89 3.10
N PRO A 196 23.16 18.67 4.18
CA PRO A 196 22.10 18.50 5.18
C PRO A 196 20.70 18.55 4.54
N GLN A 197 19.84 17.61 4.91
CA GLN A 197 18.45 17.56 4.43
C GLN A 197 17.56 18.26 5.47
N LEU A 198 17.08 19.45 5.12
CA LEU A 198 16.44 20.39 6.05
C LEU A 198 14.92 20.42 5.94
N GLY A 199 14.34 19.81 4.91
CA GLY A 199 12.90 19.63 4.79
C GLY A 199 12.36 18.56 5.74
N THR A 200 11.10 18.17 5.54
CA THR A 200 10.47 17.09 6.29
C THR A 200 9.69 16.14 5.38
N VAL A 201 8.85 15.29 5.98
CA VAL A 201 7.85 14.46 5.31
C VAL A 201 6.48 14.86 5.81
N ARG A 202 5.53 15.06 4.90
CA ARG A 202 4.11 15.33 5.19
C ARG A 202 3.25 14.23 4.59
N ILE A 203 2.53 13.52 5.45
CA ILE A 203 1.64 12.42 5.09
C ILE A 203 0.22 12.84 5.41
N GLY A 204 -0.68 12.74 4.43
CA GLY A 204 -2.11 13.05 4.58
C GLY A 204 -2.86 12.03 5.42
N ASP A 205 -4.19 12.06 5.33
CA ASP A 205 -5.08 11.18 6.09
C ASP A 205 -5.29 9.83 5.40
N ARG A 206 -5.61 8.80 6.19
CA ARG A 206 -5.99 7.45 5.73
C ARG A 206 -4.92 6.81 4.85
N VAL A 207 -3.66 7.11 5.14
CA VAL A 207 -2.51 6.54 4.43
C VAL A 207 -2.10 5.23 5.07
N GLU A 208 -1.89 4.20 4.25
CA GLU A 208 -1.31 2.92 4.71
C GLU A 208 0.09 2.73 4.12
N ILE A 209 1.06 2.41 4.99
CA ILE A 209 2.44 2.14 4.59
C ILE A 209 2.87 0.77 5.12
N GLY A 210 3.24 -0.09 4.18
CA GLY A 210 3.72 -1.45 4.38
C GLY A 210 5.05 -1.53 5.11
N ALA A 211 5.46 -2.75 5.43
CA ALA A 211 6.61 -3.05 6.27
C ALA A 211 7.92 -2.77 5.55
N SER A 212 8.91 -2.27 6.30
CA SER A 212 10.27 -1.98 5.81
C SER A 212 10.29 -1.05 4.59
N THR A 213 9.31 -0.15 4.49
CA THR A 213 9.31 0.93 3.50
C THR A 213 10.09 2.12 4.05
N THR A 214 10.77 2.84 3.16
CA THR A 214 11.61 3.99 3.49
C THR A 214 11.14 5.22 2.74
N ILE A 215 10.85 6.29 3.48
CA ILE A 215 10.42 7.58 2.93
C ILE A 215 11.38 8.65 3.41
N ASP A 216 12.21 9.16 2.51
CA ASP A 216 13.20 10.19 2.84
C ASP A 216 12.54 11.55 3.03
N ARG A 217 13.07 12.36 3.96
CA ARG A 217 12.71 13.77 4.04
C ARG A 217 13.21 14.53 2.83
N GLY A 218 12.51 15.61 2.49
CA GLY A 218 12.95 16.48 1.42
C GLY A 218 14.19 17.31 1.79
N ALA A 219 14.90 17.80 0.77
CA ALA A 219 16.16 18.52 0.95
C ALA A 219 15.96 19.92 1.58
N LEU A 220 14.96 20.67 1.11
CA LEU A 220 14.59 22.00 1.61
C LEU A 220 13.07 22.05 1.79
N ASP A 221 12.35 21.80 0.71
CA ASP A 221 10.92 21.50 0.72
C ASP A 221 10.68 20.05 1.15
N ASP A 222 9.41 19.67 1.29
CA ASP A 222 9.02 18.38 1.87
C ASP A 222 8.82 17.28 0.82
N THR A 223 8.97 16.03 1.28
CA THR A 223 8.36 14.87 0.62
C THR A 223 6.89 14.81 1.03
N VAL A 224 5.98 14.58 0.09
CA VAL A 224 4.53 14.70 0.33
C VAL A 224 3.79 13.45 -0.13
N ILE A 225 3.01 12.85 0.77
CA ILE A 225 2.13 11.71 0.49
C ILE A 225 0.68 12.18 0.67
N GLY A 226 -0.10 12.11 -0.41
CA GLY A 226 -1.50 12.51 -0.44
C GLY A 226 -2.41 11.61 0.39
N ASN A 227 -3.68 12.00 0.48
CA ASN A 227 -4.68 11.31 1.28
C ASN A 227 -5.09 9.97 0.64
N GLY A 228 -5.34 8.95 1.45
CA GLY A 228 -5.79 7.64 0.96
C GLY A 228 -4.75 6.89 0.12
N VAL A 229 -3.50 7.32 0.12
CA VAL A 229 -2.41 6.64 -0.57
C VAL A 229 -2.10 5.33 0.16
N ILE A 230 -1.89 4.26 -0.59
CA ILE A 230 -1.45 2.97 -0.06
C ILE A 230 -0.09 2.61 -0.67
N ILE A 231 0.89 2.34 0.18
CA ILE A 231 2.26 1.97 -0.20
C ILE A 231 2.54 0.61 0.43
N ASP A 232 2.84 -0.39 -0.40
CA ASP A 232 3.14 -1.74 0.05
C ASP A 232 4.59 -1.84 0.58
N ASN A 233 5.00 -3.05 0.95
CA ASN A 233 6.25 -3.35 1.62
C ASN A 233 7.48 -3.00 0.76
N GLN A 234 8.58 -2.65 1.43
CA GLN A 234 9.90 -2.48 0.83
C GLN A 234 9.96 -1.48 -0.32
N CYS A 235 9.11 -0.44 -0.28
CA CYS A 235 9.20 0.66 -1.24
C CYS A 235 10.27 1.67 -0.80
N GLN A 236 10.93 2.28 -1.77
CA GLN A 236 11.83 3.43 -1.56
C GLN A 236 11.20 4.68 -2.16
N ILE A 237 10.89 5.65 -1.31
CA ILE A 237 10.40 6.98 -1.71
C ILE A 237 11.48 8.00 -1.38
N ALA A 238 12.20 8.46 -2.40
CA ALA A 238 13.29 9.41 -2.22
C ALA A 238 12.82 10.82 -1.83
N HIS A 239 13.80 11.69 -1.53
CA HIS A 239 13.57 13.06 -1.13
C HIS A 239 12.75 13.86 -2.18
N ASN A 240 11.85 14.71 -1.69
CA ASN A 240 11.00 15.62 -2.49
C ASN A 240 10.03 14.91 -3.44
N VAL A 241 9.81 13.60 -3.29
CA VAL A 241 8.75 12.91 -4.03
C VAL A 241 7.39 13.43 -3.57
N VAL A 242 6.47 13.59 -4.51
CA VAL A 242 5.07 13.93 -4.26
C VAL A 242 4.18 12.84 -4.84
N ILE A 243 3.31 12.25 -4.02
CA ILE A 243 2.33 11.25 -4.45
C ILE A 243 0.92 11.81 -4.24
N GLY A 244 0.13 11.88 -5.32
CA GLY A 244 -1.24 12.38 -5.27
C GLY A 244 -2.23 11.40 -4.62
N ASP A 245 -3.35 11.95 -4.16
CA ASP A 245 -4.40 11.23 -3.44
C ASP A 245 -4.85 9.92 -4.13
N ASN A 246 -5.11 8.91 -3.30
CA ASN A 246 -5.64 7.59 -3.68
C ASN A 246 -4.80 6.83 -4.72
N THR A 247 -3.51 7.15 -4.83
CA THR A 247 -2.56 6.36 -5.62
C THR A 247 -2.11 5.13 -4.82
N ALA A 248 -2.02 3.99 -5.50
CA ALA A 248 -1.55 2.72 -4.95
C ALA A 248 -0.15 2.37 -5.48
N VAL A 249 0.75 2.00 -4.58
CA VAL A 249 2.14 1.63 -4.88
C VAL A 249 2.40 0.22 -4.34
N ALA A 250 2.62 -0.74 -5.23
CA ALA A 250 2.87 -2.13 -4.86
C ALA A 250 4.32 -2.40 -4.44
N GLY A 251 4.59 -3.58 -3.88
CA GLY A 251 5.83 -3.85 -3.17
C GLY A 251 7.11 -3.73 -4.00
N GLY A 252 8.19 -3.28 -3.35
CA GLY A 252 9.52 -3.17 -3.97
C GLY A 252 9.67 -2.06 -5.00
N VAL A 253 8.73 -1.10 -5.07
CA VAL A 253 8.83 0.03 -5.99
C VAL A 253 9.92 1.00 -5.54
N ILE A 254 10.69 1.51 -6.49
CA ILE A 254 11.78 2.47 -6.25
C ILE A 254 11.45 3.78 -6.99
N MET A 255 11.33 4.87 -6.25
CA MET A 255 11.10 6.21 -6.77
C MET A 255 12.30 7.11 -6.47
N ALA A 256 12.90 7.68 -7.52
CA ALA A 256 13.99 8.64 -7.38
C ALA A 256 13.48 10.06 -7.05
N GLY A 257 14.41 10.91 -6.59
CA GLY A 257 14.07 12.20 -5.98
C GLY A 257 13.34 13.18 -6.90
N SER A 258 12.49 14.02 -6.31
CA SER A 258 11.70 15.04 -7.02
C SER A 258 10.73 14.51 -8.09
N LEU A 259 10.33 13.23 -8.02
CA LEU A 259 9.25 12.68 -8.82
C LEU A 259 7.90 13.20 -8.31
N LYS A 260 6.98 13.55 -9.21
CA LYS A 260 5.56 13.78 -8.86
C LYS A 260 4.67 12.76 -9.55
N ILE A 261 3.87 12.06 -8.77
CA ILE A 261 2.83 11.15 -9.25
C ILE A 261 1.47 11.78 -8.97
N GLY A 262 0.61 11.78 -9.98
CA GLY A 262 -0.76 12.25 -9.88
C GLY A 262 -1.66 11.38 -8.99
N ARG A 263 -2.95 11.65 -9.06
CA ARG A 263 -4.01 10.96 -8.30
C ARG A 263 -4.46 9.69 -9.00
N TYR A 264 -4.94 8.72 -8.21
CA TYR A 264 -5.51 7.46 -8.70
C TYR A 264 -4.58 6.66 -9.62
N CYS A 265 -3.27 6.78 -9.42
CA CYS A 265 -2.30 5.97 -10.14
C CYS A 265 -2.16 4.59 -9.49
N MET A 266 -1.73 3.61 -10.29
CA MET A 266 -1.42 2.25 -9.82
C MET A 266 -0.02 1.88 -10.29
N ILE A 267 0.92 1.82 -9.35
CA ILE A 267 2.32 1.50 -9.65
C ILE A 267 2.56 0.03 -9.30
N GLY A 268 2.72 -0.80 -10.33
CA GLY A 268 2.95 -2.24 -10.19
C GLY A 268 4.27 -2.56 -9.50
N GLY A 269 4.30 -3.69 -8.81
CA GLY A 269 5.42 -4.09 -7.95
C GLY A 269 6.75 -4.15 -8.69
N ALA A 270 7.83 -3.86 -7.96
CA ALA A 270 9.20 -3.81 -8.47
C ALA A 270 9.43 -2.85 -9.65
N SER A 271 8.56 -1.85 -9.84
CA SER A 271 8.80 -0.78 -10.83
C SER A 271 9.88 0.16 -10.33
N VAL A 272 10.66 0.70 -11.27
CA VAL A 272 11.71 1.69 -11.03
C VAL A 272 11.36 2.96 -11.80
N ILE A 273 11.27 4.07 -11.09
CA ILE A 273 10.83 5.36 -11.63
C ILE A 273 11.92 6.41 -11.43
N ASN A 274 12.32 7.05 -12.53
CA ASN A 274 13.29 8.14 -12.50
C ASN A 274 12.78 9.38 -11.76
N GLY A 275 13.74 10.20 -11.31
CA GLY A 275 13.47 11.44 -10.59
C GLY A 275 13.21 12.62 -11.53
N HIS A 276 12.91 13.78 -10.95
CA HIS A 276 12.73 15.06 -11.66
C HIS A 276 11.75 14.98 -12.84
N MET A 277 10.67 14.23 -12.69
CA MET A 277 9.63 14.09 -13.71
C MET A 277 8.24 14.02 -13.09
N GLU A 278 7.24 14.09 -13.95
CA GLU A 278 5.84 14.02 -13.56
C GLU A 278 5.12 12.87 -14.27
N ILE A 279 4.23 12.20 -13.54
CA ILE A 279 3.29 11.18 -14.02
C ILE A 279 1.89 11.75 -13.76
N CYS A 280 1.08 11.90 -14.81
CA CYS A 280 -0.27 12.44 -14.69
C CYS A 280 -1.22 11.49 -13.94
N ASP A 281 -2.41 11.98 -13.63
CA ASP A 281 -3.47 11.21 -12.96
C ASP A 281 -3.87 9.96 -13.76
N LYS A 282 -4.35 8.94 -13.04
CA LYS A 282 -4.94 7.70 -13.60
C LYS A 282 -3.99 6.90 -14.50
N VAL A 283 -2.70 6.92 -14.19
CA VAL A 283 -1.69 6.08 -14.85
C VAL A 283 -1.52 4.76 -14.13
N THR A 284 -1.51 3.68 -14.89
CA THR A 284 -1.12 2.35 -14.41
C THR A 284 0.23 1.98 -15.01
N VAL A 285 1.21 1.69 -14.15
CA VAL A 285 2.47 1.07 -14.57
C VAL A 285 2.39 -0.41 -14.19
N THR A 286 2.52 -1.32 -15.16
CA THR A 286 2.50 -2.76 -14.85
C THR A 286 3.75 -3.19 -14.08
N GLY A 287 3.73 -4.37 -13.46
CA GLY A 287 4.85 -4.89 -12.68
C GLY A 287 6.19 -4.85 -13.43
N MET A 288 7.27 -4.56 -12.69
CA MET A 288 8.63 -4.35 -13.23
C MET A 288 8.71 -3.26 -14.31
N GLY A 289 7.90 -2.20 -14.18
CA GLY A 289 7.94 -1.03 -15.05
C GLY A 289 9.24 -0.24 -14.92
N MET A 290 9.89 0.09 -16.04
CA MET A 290 11.07 0.97 -16.10
C MET A 290 10.67 2.33 -16.66
N VAL A 291 10.28 3.26 -15.78
CA VAL A 291 9.75 4.57 -16.17
C VAL A 291 10.87 5.59 -16.24
N MET A 292 11.36 5.82 -17.45
CA MET A 292 12.53 6.68 -17.73
C MET A 292 12.16 8.07 -18.24
N ARG A 293 10.88 8.34 -18.51
CA ARG A 293 10.37 9.60 -19.10
C ARG A 293 9.05 9.99 -18.44
N PRO A 294 8.69 11.30 -18.46
CA PRO A 294 7.37 11.75 -18.02
C PRO A 294 6.23 11.00 -18.72
N ILE A 295 5.13 10.83 -18.01
CA ILE A 295 3.89 10.23 -18.54
C ILE A 295 2.80 11.31 -18.44
N THR A 296 2.36 11.81 -19.59
CA THR A 296 1.43 12.95 -19.68
C THR A 296 0.00 12.54 -20.01
N GLU A 297 -0.21 11.27 -20.37
CA GLU A 297 -1.52 10.75 -20.77
C GLU A 297 -1.94 9.61 -19.81
N PRO A 298 -3.20 9.59 -19.36
CA PRO A 298 -3.73 8.47 -18.60
C PRO A 298 -3.69 7.18 -19.42
N GLY A 299 -3.53 6.04 -18.75
CA GLY A 299 -3.51 4.74 -19.42
C GLY A 299 -2.61 3.72 -18.74
N VAL A 300 -2.39 2.60 -19.43
CA VAL A 300 -1.56 1.49 -18.95
C VAL A 300 -0.24 1.49 -19.71
N TYR A 301 0.86 1.44 -18.95
CA TYR A 301 2.23 1.45 -19.47
C TYR A 301 2.99 0.22 -18.95
N SER A 302 3.82 -0.37 -19.80
CA SER A 302 4.52 -1.62 -19.52
C SER A 302 5.96 -1.60 -20.04
N SER A 303 6.82 -2.44 -19.46
CA SER A 303 8.17 -2.70 -19.94
C SER A 303 8.61 -4.14 -19.66
N GLY A 304 9.75 -4.53 -20.24
CA GLY A 304 10.38 -5.82 -19.99
C GLY A 304 10.01 -6.89 -21.02
N ILE A 305 10.86 -7.91 -21.12
CA ILE A 305 10.62 -9.11 -21.92
C ILE A 305 10.26 -10.22 -20.93
N PRO A 306 9.12 -10.92 -21.11
CA PRO A 306 8.67 -11.93 -20.16
C PRO A 306 9.59 -13.15 -20.13
N LEU A 307 9.40 -14.00 -19.13
CA LEU A 307 10.18 -15.22 -18.94
C LEU A 307 10.11 -16.14 -20.16
N GLN A 308 11.26 -16.71 -20.52
CA GLN A 308 11.39 -17.77 -21.52
C GLN A 308 12.27 -18.90 -20.95
N PRO A 309 12.14 -20.15 -21.46
CA PRO A 309 13.11 -21.20 -21.13
C PRO A 309 14.54 -20.72 -21.42
N ASN A 310 15.49 -21.01 -20.52
CA ASN A 310 16.83 -20.39 -20.54
C ASN A 310 17.53 -20.46 -21.92
N LYS A 311 17.46 -21.61 -22.61
CA LYS A 311 18.05 -21.79 -23.95
C LYS A 311 17.46 -20.82 -24.98
N VAL A 312 16.15 -20.57 -24.92
CA VAL A 312 15.45 -19.61 -25.78
C VAL A 312 15.86 -18.20 -25.41
N TRP A 313 15.82 -17.86 -24.11
CA TRP A 313 16.18 -16.54 -23.60
C TRP A 313 17.58 -16.10 -24.04
N ARG A 314 18.59 -16.98 -23.92
CA ARG A 314 19.97 -16.66 -24.36
C ARG A 314 20.05 -16.29 -25.84
N LYS A 315 19.27 -16.99 -26.68
CA LYS A 315 19.20 -16.70 -28.12
C LYS A 315 18.51 -15.37 -28.39
N THR A 316 17.37 -15.11 -27.74
CA THR A 316 16.64 -13.84 -27.83
C THR A 316 17.55 -12.67 -27.44
N ALA A 317 18.22 -12.76 -26.28
CA ALA A 317 19.09 -11.70 -25.77
C ALA A 317 20.25 -11.37 -26.73
N ALA A 318 20.93 -12.40 -27.28
CA ALA A 318 22.01 -12.19 -28.24
C ALA A 318 21.54 -11.47 -29.52
N LEU A 319 20.32 -11.74 -29.99
CA LEU A 319 19.75 -11.07 -31.16
C LEU A 319 19.37 -9.62 -30.86
N VAL A 320 18.78 -9.35 -29.70
CA VAL A 320 18.43 -7.98 -29.26
C VAL A 320 19.69 -7.11 -29.18
N MET A 321 20.79 -7.64 -28.63
CA MET A 321 22.07 -6.91 -28.56
C MET A 321 22.65 -6.56 -29.95
N ASN A 322 22.35 -7.36 -30.98
CA ASN A 322 22.83 -7.16 -32.34
C ASN A 322 21.76 -6.54 -33.29
N ILE A 323 20.69 -5.94 -32.74
CA ILE A 323 19.57 -5.44 -33.54
C ILE A 323 19.98 -4.34 -34.55
N ASP A 324 21.00 -3.54 -34.23
CA ASP A 324 21.55 -2.53 -35.15
C ASP A 324 22.20 -3.18 -36.38
N GLU A 325 22.95 -4.26 -36.20
CA GLU A 325 23.55 -5.00 -37.31
C GLU A 325 22.48 -5.63 -38.20
N ILE A 326 21.43 -6.20 -37.58
CA ILE A 326 20.27 -6.75 -38.29
C ILE A 326 19.58 -5.64 -39.11
N SER A 327 19.36 -4.45 -38.53
CA SER A 327 18.76 -3.30 -39.21
C SER A 327 19.61 -2.82 -40.40
N LYS A 328 20.94 -2.72 -40.23
CA LYS A 328 21.87 -2.36 -41.32
C LYS A 328 21.82 -3.36 -42.46
N ARG A 329 21.79 -4.67 -42.15
CA ARG A 329 21.67 -5.73 -43.15
C ARG A 329 20.35 -5.66 -43.90
N LEU A 330 19.24 -5.41 -43.21
CA LEU A 330 17.92 -5.25 -43.85
C LEU A 330 17.90 -4.06 -44.81
N LYS A 331 18.35 -2.88 -44.38
CA LYS A 331 18.46 -1.69 -45.24
C LYS A 331 19.33 -1.93 -46.48
N ALA A 332 20.42 -2.69 -46.33
CA ALA A 332 21.29 -3.04 -47.45
C ALA A 332 20.62 -4.00 -48.44
N VAL A 333 19.73 -4.89 -47.97
CA VAL A 333 18.91 -5.75 -48.82
C VAL A 333 17.84 -4.92 -49.55
N GLU A 334 17.07 -4.09 -48.85
CA GLU A 334 16.05 -3.21 -49.43
C GLU A 334 16.64 -2.32 -50.53
N ARG A 335 17.78 -1.68 -50.26
CA ARG A 335 18.49 -0.87 -51.26
C ARG A 335 18.89 -1.68 -52.50
N LYS A 336 19.22 -2.96 -52.38
CA LYS A 336 19.57 -3.79 -53.56
C LYS A 336 18.32 -4.16 -54.35
N VAL A 337 17.20 -4.40 -53.68
CA VAL A 337 15.93 -4.75 -54.32
C VAL A 337 15.34 -3.54 -55.06
N ASP A 338 15.39 -2.35 -54.47
CA ASP A 338 14.85 -1.12 -55.10
C ASP A 338 15.69 -0.62 -56.30
N ASN A 339 16.93 -1.11 -56.45
CA ASN A 339 17.83 -0.77 -57.56
C ASN A 339 17.85 -1.84 -58.67
N VAL A 340 16.96 -2.83 -58.60
CA VAL A 340 16.73 -3.88 -59.63
C VAL A 340 15.37 -3.65 -60.26
#